data_AF-A0A2Y9KD99-F1
#
_entry.id   AF-A0A2Y9KD99-F1
#
_cell.length_a   1.000
_cell.length_b   1.000
_cell.length_c   1.000
_cell.angle_alpha   90.00
_cell.angle_beta   90.00
_cell.angle_gamma   90.00
#
_symmetry.space_group_name_H-M   'P 1'
#
loop_
_entity.id
_entity.type
_entity.pdbx_description
1 polymer ?
#
loop_
_entity_poly.entity_id
_entity_poly.type
_entity_poly.pdbx_seq_one_letter_code
_entity_poly.pdbx_strand_id
1 'polypeptide(L)'
;MQLMELCYSVTMAARIAYSSYIFSLVRPARYQRMAGYSRSAALLGVFTSSVLGQLLVSAAGVPFSTLNYASLGLLCCSLLLALFLRRPRRSLFFNRDAAARRGAAASELAGMNPAAARGAWRDWTLARMLRELGATAHSPQLRLWSLWWVFNSAAYYLIVYYVHILWNVVHPTADSASVYNGGADAASTLLGAITSFSAGFVKIRWALWAKLVIAGVTAAQAALVFLMYSTSNIWLCYLAFVLFRGAYQFLVPIATFQIASSLSKELCALVFGVNTFLATVLKTIITLIVSDKRGLGLPVHSQFFIYFVYFLVLFGVYLLGALVVVLRHFRDGRRAPQPPALSPTEEKAMQPLATQEQSLQPEAKA
;
A
#
# COMPACT_ATOMS: atom_id res chain seq x y z
N MET A 1 22.20 -15.51 14.54
CA MET A 1 21.78 -14.48 13.57
C MET A 1 20.93 -15.03 12.44
N GLN A 2 21.39 -16.02 11.67
CA GLN A 2 20.66 -16.54 10.49
C GLN A 2 19.24 -17.08 10.77
N LEU A 3 19.01 -17.80 11.88
CA LEU A 3 17.68 -18.28 12.24
C LEU A 3 16.68 -17.13 12.48
N MET A 4 17.13 -16.04 13.10
CA MET A 4 16.31 -14.85 13.33
C MET A 4 15.91 -14.20 12.01
N GLU A 5 16.83 -14.10 11.05
CA GLU A 5 16.57 -13.56 9.72
C GLU A 5 15.55 -14.42 8.94
N LEU A 6 15.65 -15.75 9.07
CA LEU A 6 14.66 -16.67 8.50
C LEU A 6 13.27 -16.44 9.11
N CYS A 7 13.15 -16.42 10.43
CA CYS A 7 11.88 -16.18 11.13
C CYS A 7 11.29 -14.80 10.77
N TYR A 8 12.13 -13.77 10.66
CA TYR A 8 11.71 -12.44 10.22
C TYR A 8 11.17 -12.46 8.79
N SER A 9 11.85 -13.18 7.87
CA SER A 9 11.42 -13.34 6.48
C SER A 9 10.06 -14.05 6.38
N VAL A 10 9.85 -15.11 7.16
CA VAL A 10 8.57 -15.83 7.25
C VAL A 10 7.47 -14.91 7.77
N THR A 11 7.74 -14.13 8.81
CA THR A 11 6.78 -13.17 9.37
C THR A 11 6.37 -12.11 8.35
N MET A 12 7.33 -11.59 7.59
CA MET A 12 7.08 -10.62 6.53
C MET A 12 6.24 -11.20 5.39
N ALA A 13 6.47 -12.46 5.01
CA ALA A 13 5.64 -13.17 4.03
C ALA A 13 4.21 -13.40 4.56
N ALA A 14 4.06 -13.82 5.82
CA ALA A 14 2.76 -14.04 6.45
C ALA A 14 1.90 -12.76 6.50
N ARG A 15 2.53 -11.59 6.72
CA ARG A 15 1.85 -10.29 6.70
C ARG A 15 1.19 -9.96 5.36
N ILE A 16 1.83 -10.34 4.25
CA ILE A 16 1.28 -10.17 2.90
C ILE A 16 0.05 -11.06 2.69
N ALA A 17 0.14 -12.32 3.12
CA ALA A 17 -0.98 -13.25 3.07
C ALA A 17 -2.16 -12.77 3.93
N TYR A 18 -1.89 -12.29 5.15
CA TYR A 18 -2.89 -11.74 6.05
C TYR A 18 -3.65 -10.54 5.46
N SER A 19 -2.93 -9.61 4.84
CA SER A 19 -3.53 -8.42 4.22
C SER A 19 -4.53 -8.82 3.13
N SER A 20 -4.18 -9.82 2.34
CA SER A 20 -5.02 -10.34 1.24
C SER A 20 -6.23 -11.11 1.75
N TYR A 21 -6.05 -11.85 2.83
CA TYR A 21 -7.11 -12.58 3.50
C TYR A 21 -8.19 -11.67 4.06
N ILE A 22 -7.84 -10.51 4.65
CA ILE A 22 -8.83 -9.53 5.12
C ILE A 22 -9.78 -9.11 3.99
N PHE A 23 -9.28 -8.84 2.78
CA PHE A 23 -10.12 -8.40 1.66
C PHE A 23 -11.05 -9.49 1.15
N SER A 24 -10.74 -10.76 1.39
CA SER A 24 -11.66 -11.85 1.06
C SER A 24 -12.95 -11.83 1.91
N LEU A 25 -12.85 -11.34 3.14
CA LEU A 25 -13.92 -11.32 4.15
C LEU A 25 -14.79 -10.07 4.09
N VAL A 26 -14.22 -8.97 3.62
CA VAL A 26 -14.87 -7.66 3.61
C VAL A 26 -15.55 -7.41 2.26
N ARG A 27 -16.59 -6.56 2.25
CA ARG A 27 -17.21 -6.11 0.99
C ARG A 27 -16.32 -5.01 0.35
N PRO A 28 -16.22 -4.92 -0.99
CA PRO A 28 -15.38 -3.92 -1.67
C PRO A 28 -15.60 -2.48 -1.20
N ALA A 29 -16.84 -2.10 -0.89
CA ALA A 29 -17.18 -0.76 -0.36
C ALA A 29 -16.47 -0.39 0.97
N ARG A 30 -15.94 -1.37 1.71
CA ARG A 30 -15.24 -1.17 2.99
C ARG A 30 -13.74 -1.43 2.91
N TYR A 31 -13.19 -1.76 1.73
CA TYR A 31 -11.77 -2.09 1.57
C TYR A 31 -10.86 -0.95 2.04
N GLN A 32 -11.18 0.29 1.68
CA GLN A 32 -10.37 1.47 2.06
C GLN A 32 -10.28 1.65 3.58
N ARG A 33 -11.42 1.60 4.28
CA ARG A 33 -11.45 1.69 5.75
C ARG A 33 -10.70 0.54 6.41
N MET A 34 -10.89 -0.67 5.90
CA MET A 34 -10.25 -1.86 6.46
C MET A 34 -8.73 -1.84 6.26
N ALA A 35 -8.25 -1.38 5.10
CA ALA A 35 -6.82 -1.18 4.87
C ALA A 35 -6.25 -0.14 5.85
N GLY A 36 -6.96 0.98 6.06
CA GLY A 36 -6.55 2.01 7.02
C GLY A 36 -6.50 1.50 8.46
N TYR A 37 -7.54 0.81 8.92
CA TYR A 37 -7.58 0.21 10.27
C TYR A 37 -6.50 -0.83 10.47
N SER A 38 -6.33 -1.76 9.51
CA SER A 38 -5.31 -2.80 9.62
C SER A 38 -3.90 -2.21 9.68
N ARG A 39 -3.62 -1.17 8.88
CA ARG A 39 -2.30 -0.54 8.86
C ARG A 39 -2.05 0.29 10.12
N SER A 40 -3.05 1.05 10.55
CA SER A 40 -2.99 1.86 11.77
C SER A 40 -2.80 0.99 13.01
N ALA A 41 -3.56 -0.11 13.15
CA ALA A 41 -3.40 -1.05 14.26
C ALA A 41 -1.99 -1.67 14.32
N ALA A 42 -1.42 -2.05 13.17
CA ALA A 42 -0.06 -2.56 13.11
C ALA A 42 0.98 -1.51 13.55
N LEU A 43 0.82 -0.25 13.13
CA LEU A 43 1.72 0.84 13.51
C LEU A 43 1.57 1.23 14.99
N LEU A 44 0.35 1.25 15.53
CA LEU A 44 0.10 1.43 16.97
C LEU A 44 0.72 0.29 17.78
N GLY A 45 0.66 -0.94 17.29
CA GLY A 45 1.36 -2.08 17.89
C GLY A 45 2.87 -1.84 17.99
N VAL A 46 3.50 -1.40 16.89
CA VAL A 46 4.93 -1.05 16.90
C VAL A 46 5.20 0.10 17.88
N PHE A 47 4.43 1.19 17.80
CA PHE A 47 4.60 2.36 18.69
C PHE A 47 4.50 1.97 20.17
N THR A 48 3.43 1.27 20.56
CA THR A 48 3.21 0.82 21.94
C THR A 48 4.32 -0.13 22.41
N SER A 49 4.76 -1.07 21.56
CA SER A 49 5.87 -1.97 21.90
C SER A 49 7.20 -1.22 22.06
N SER A 50 7.49 -0.22 21.23
CA SER A 50 8.71 0.58 21.30
C SER A 50 8.74 1.45 22.55
N VAL A 51 7.63 2.14 22.86
CA VAL A 51 7.50 2.96 24.07
C VAL A 51 7.59 2.10 25.32
N LEU A 52 6.83 1.00 25.38
CA LEU A 52 6.86 0.08 26.52
C LEU A 52 8.25 -0.55 26.70
N GLY A 53 8.87 -0.98 25.60
CA GLY A 53 10.22 -1.54 25.62
C GLY A 53 11.25 -0.55 26.15
N GLN A 54 11.20 0.70 25.68
CA GLN A 54 12.09 1.76 26.18
C GLN A 54 11.86 2.04 27.66
N LEU A 55 10.61 2.18 28.11
CA LEU A 55 10.28 2.42 29.53
C LEU A 55 10.76 1.29 30.43
N LEU A 56 10.61 0.03 30.02
CA LEU A 56 11.06 -1.12 30.81
C LEU A 56 12.58 -1.14 30.95
N VAL A 57 13.32 -0.80 29.89
CA VAL A 57 14.79 -0.73 29.95
C VAL A 57 15.25 0.46 30.78
N SER A 58 14.71 1.67 30.52
CA SER A 58 15.24 2.90 31.11
C SER A 58 14.73 3.20 32.51
N ALA A 59 13.44 2.95 32.81
CA ALA A 59 12.84 3.27 34.10
C ALA A 59 12.86 2.09 35.08
N ALA A 60 12.69 0.86 34.58
CA ALA A 60 12.61 -0.34 35.40
C ALA A 60 13.92 -1.19 35.39
N GLY A 61 14.95 -0.77 34.63
CA GLY A 61 16.23 -1.47 34.58
C GLY A 61 16.14 -2.90 34.06
N VAL A 62 15.08 -3.24 33.31
CA VAL A 62 14.82 -4.61 32.86
C VAL A 62 15.86 -5.00 31.80
N PRO A 63 16.60 -6.10 31.99
CA PRO A 63 17.61 -6.53 31.03
C PRO A 63 16.96 -7.00 29.72
N PHE A 64 17.64 -6.81 28.59
CA PHE A 64 17.16 -7.20 27.26
C PHE A 64 16.73 -8.67 27.14
N SER A 65 17.34 -9.57 27.91
CA SER A 65 16.96 -10.99 27.96
C SER A 65 15.50 -11.16 28.43
N THR A 66 15.11 -10.47 29.50
CA THR A 66 13.75 -10.51 30.05
C THR A 66 12.74 -9.91 29.07
N LEU A 67 13.10 -8.83 28.37
CA LEU A 67 12.26 -8.27 27.29
C LEU A 67 12.03 -9.26 26.15
N ASN A 68 13.04 -10.05 25.78
CA ASN A 68 12.89 -11.09 24.76
C ASN A 68 11.95 -12.20 25.22
N TYR A 69 12.05 -12.67 26.48
CA TYR A 69 11.12 -13.65 27.04
C TYR A 69 9.69 -13.11 27.12
N ALA A 70 9.51 -11.85 27.54
CA ALA A 70 8.21 -11.19 27.57
C ALA A 70 7.60 -11.07 26.16
N SER A 71 8.41 -10.70 25.17
CA SER A 71 7.99 -10.62 23.76
C SER A 71 7.57 -11.99 23.22
N LEU A 72 8.31 -13.05 23.56
CA LEU A 72 7.95 -14.43 23.22
C LEU A 72 6.61 -14.83 23.87
N GLY A 73 6.42 -14.51 25.15
CA GLY A 73 5.16 -14.75 25.86
C GLY A 73 3.97 -14.05 25.21
N LEU A 74 4.11 -12.79 24.82
CA LEU A 74 3.08 -12.02 24.10
C LEU A 74 2.77 -12.62 22.72
N LEU A 75 3.79 -13.10 21.99
CA LEU A 75 3.60 -13.81 20.72
C LEU A 75 2.84 -15.12 20.90
N CYS A 76 3.18 -15.92 21.93
CA CYS A 76 2.45 -17.13 22.27
C CYS A 76 0.98 -16.83 22.63
N CYS A 77 0.73 -15.79 23.44
CA CYS A 77 -0.63 -15.35 23.76
C CYS A 77 -1.40 -14.91 22.51
N SER A 78 -0.76 -14.16 21.60
CA SER A 78 -1.37 -13.75 20.34
C SER A 78 -1.69 -14.95 19.44
N LEU A 79 -0.85 -15.99 19.44
CA LEU A 79 -1.11 -17.22 18.70
C LEU A 79 -2.33 -17.96 19.29
N LEU A 80 -2.41 -18.09 20.62
CA LEU A 80 -3.56 -18.70 21.29
C LEU A 80 -4.85 -17.92 20.96
N LEU A 81 -4.83 -16.60 21.07
CA LEU A 81 -5.97 -15.75 20.72
C LEU A 81 -6.40 -15.94 19.25
N ALA A 82 -5.42 -16.06 18.34
CA ALA A 82 -5.70 -16.30 16.92
C ALA A 82 -6.39 -17.67 16.67
N LEU A 83 -6.17 -18.68 17.52
CA LEU A 83 -6.87 -19.97 17.42
C LEU A 83 -8.36 -19.86 17.80
N PHE A 84 -8.71 -18.93 18.72
CA PHE A 84 -10.08 -18.67 19.13
C PHE A 84 -10.85 -17.75 18.17
N LEU A 85 -10.16 -17.03 17.28
CA LEU A 85 -10.82 -16.23 16.26
C LEU A 85 -11.63 -17.14 15.31
N ARG A 86 -12.88 -16.74 15.01
CA ARG A 86 -13.74 -17.47 14.08
C ARG A 86 -13.06 -17.63 12.72
N ARG A 87 -12.70 -18.87 12.37
CA ARG A 87 -12.21 -19.21 11.04
C ARG A 87 -13.30 -18.91 10.00
N PRO A 88 -12.98 -18.20 8.90
CA PRO A 88 -13.95 -17.93 7.87
C PRO A 88 -14.41 -19.23 7.24
N ARG A 89 -15.73 -19.37 7.12
CA ARG A 89 -16.37 -20.54 6.49
C ARG A 89 -16.09 -20.66 4.99
N ARG A 90 -15.51 -19.65 4.35
CA ARG A 90 -15.14 -19.67 2.92
C ARG A 90 -13.63 -19.76 2.75
N SER A 91 -13.13 -21.00 2.64
CA SER A 91 -11.78 -21.29 2.18
C SER A 91 -11.67 -20.95 0.70
N LEU A 92 -10.86 -19.93 0.38
CA LEU A 92 -10.61 -19.40 -0.96
C LEU A 92 -9.96 -20.43 -1.90
N PHE A 93 -9.30 -21.46 -1.36
CA PHE A 93 -8.53 -22.42 -2.15
C PHE A 93 -9.25 -23.76 -2.39
N PHE A 94 -10.27 -24.10 -1.60
CA PHE A 94 -10.82 -25.47 -1.58
C PHE A 94 -12.26 -25.63 -2.05
N ASN A 95 -13.02 -24.55 -2.25
CA ASN A 95 -14.37 -24.63 -2.80
C ASN A 95 -14.44 -23.98 -4.18
N ARG A 96 -13.91 -24.70 -5.19
CA ARG A 96 -14.55 -24.68 -6.50
C ARG A 96 -15.97 -25.19 -6.28
N ASP A 97 -16.97 -24.46 -6.73
CA ASP A 97 -18.37 -24.84 -6.64
C ASP A 97 -18.53 -26.34 -6.97
N ALA A 98 -19.24 -27.07 -6.12
CA ALA A 98 -19.49 -28.50 -6.29
C ALA A 98 -20.09 -28.84 -7.67
N ALA A 99 -20.67 -27.84 -8.36
CA ALA A 99 -21.13 -27.92 -9.74
C ALA A 99 -19.99 -28.08 -10.77
N ALA A 100 -18.87 -27.34 -10.63
CA ALA A 100 -17.73 -27.44 -11.55
C ALA A 100 -16.96 -28.76 -11.38
N ARG A 101 -16.92 -29.31 -10.15
CA ARG A 101 -16.37 -30.64 -9.89
C ARG A 101 -17.25 -31.76 -10.44
N ARG A 102 -18.58 -31.64 -10.45
CA ARG A 102 -19.45 -32.68 -11.05
C ARG A 102 -19.31 -32.76 -12.57
N GLY A 103 -19.18 -31.62 -13.25
CA GLY A 103 -18.93 -31.59 -14.69
C GLY A 103 -17.53 -32.08 -15.08
N ALA A 104 -16.50 -31.71 -14.30
CA ALA A 104 -15.12 -32.14 -14.56
C ALA A 104 -14.84 -33.59 -14.11
N ALA A 105 -15.40 -34.06 -12.99
CA ALA A 105 -15.20 -35.42 -12.49
C ALA A 105 -15.83 -36.48 -13.42
N ALA A 106 -16.94 -36.16 -14.09
CA ALA A 106 -17.50 -37.03 -15.13
C ALA A 106 -16.57 -37.17 -16.35
N SER A 107 -15.79 -36.14 -16.66
CA SER A 107 -14.82 -36.12 -17.76
C SER A 107 -13.43 -36.68 -17.39
N GLU A 108 -13.02 -36.57 -16.12
CA GLU A 108 -11.69 -37.01 -15.64
C GLU A 108 -11.69 -38.46 -15.14
N LEU A 109 -12.85 -39.04 -14.77
CA LEU A 109 -12.94 -40.49 -14.47
C LEU A 109 -12.66 -41.36 -15.71
N ALA A 110 -12.79 -40.80 -16.91
CA ALA A 110 -12.56 -41.51 -18.17
C ALA A 110 -11.07 -41.74 -18.49
N GLY A 111 -10.16 -41.14 -17.72
CA GLY A 111 -8.77 -41.51 -17.81
C GLY A 111 -7.91 -40.73 -16.84
N MET A 112 -7.50 -41.36 -15.73
CA MET A 112 -6.14 -41.12 -15.21
C MET A 112 -5.71 -42.07 -14.09
N ASN A 113 -4.43 -42.45 -14.22
CA ASN A 113 -3.58 -43.10 -13.24
C ASN A 113 -3.18 -42.09 -12.13
N PRO A 114 -3.36 -42.39 -10.82
CA PRO A 114 -3.42 -41.39 -9.73
C PRO A 114 -2.09 -40.75 -9.27
N ALA A 115 -0.93 -41.16 -9.80
CA ALA A 115 0.39 -40.71 -9.31
C ALA A 115 0.93 -39.45 -10.00
N ALA A 116 0.59 -39.18 -11.27
CA ALA A 116 1.14 -38.05 -12.04
C ALA A 116 0.40 -36.71 -11.81
N ALA A 117 -0.83 -36.74 -11.28
CA ALA A 117 -1.69 -35.56 -11.20
C ALA A 117 -1.26 -34.55 -10.11
N ARG A 118 -0.66 -35.00 -8.99
CA ARG A 118 -0.41 -34.10 -7.83
C ARG A 118 0.71 -33.08 -8.08
N GLY A 119 1.69 -33.38 -8.92
CA GLY A 119 2.77 -32.46 -9.30
C GLY A 119 2.33 -31.47 -10.39
N ALA A 120 1.69 -31.98 -11.45
CA ALA A 120 1.26 -31.18 -12.60
C ALA A 120 0.19 -30.14 -12.25
N TRP A 121 -0.70 -30.40 -11.27
CA TRP A 121 -1.76 -29.48 -10.89
C TRP A 121 -1.27 -28.20 -10.21
N ARG A 122 -0.12 -28.25 -9.51
CA ARG A 122 0.45 -27.08 -8.80
C ARG A 122 1.14 -26.11 -9.76
N ASP A 123 1.87 -26.65 -10.73
CA ASP A 123 2.51 -25.85 -11.77
C ASP A 123 1.49 -25.23 -12.71
N TRP A 124 0.41 -25.96 -13.03
CA TRP A 124 -0.65 -25.44 -13.89
C TRP A 124 -1.50 -24.36 -13.21
N THR A 125 -1.72 -24.45 -11.89
CA THR A 125 -2.46 -23.42 -11.13
C THR A 125 -1.66 -22.14 -10.95
N LEU A 126 -0.36 -22.22 -10.60
CA LEU A 126 0.51 -21.04 -10.52
C LEU A 126 0.74 -20.41 -11.90
N ALA A 127 1.02 -21.20 -12.93
CA ALA A 127 1.17 -20.69 -14.30
C ALA A 127 -0.12 -20.03 -14.80
N ARG A 128 -1.28 -20.59 -14.47
CA ARG A 128 -2.58 -19.99 -14.77
C ARG A 128 -2.78 -18.67 -14.02
N MET A 129 -2.51 -18.62 -12.71
CA MET A 129 -2.63 -17.37 -11.94
C MET A 129 -1.66 -16.29 -12.43
N LEU A 130 -0.45 -16.65 -12.85
CA LEU A 130 0.50 -15.71 -13.46
C LEU A 130 0.04 -15.23 -14.84
N ARG A 131 -0.60 -16.10 -15.64
CA ARG A 131 -1.19 -15.73 -16.92
C ARG A 131 -2.40 -14.79 -16.74
N GLU A 132 -3.28 -15.11 -15.80
CA GLU A 132 -4.41 -14.27 -15.41
C GLU A 132 -3.94 -12.92 -14.82
N LEU A 133 -2.82 -12.92 -14.08
CA LEU A 133 -2.17 -11.70 -13.61
C LEU A 133 -1.68 -10.85 -14.79
N GLY A 134 -1.02 -11.45 -15.79
CA GLY A 134 -0.60 -10.76 -17.01
C GLY A 134 -1.78 -10.14 -17.76
N ALA A 135 -2.89 -10.87 -17.88
CA ALA A 135 -4.11 -10.35 -18.49
C ALA A 135 -4.73 -9.18 -17.68
N THR A 136 -4.75 -9.30 -16.34
CA THR A 136 -5.32 -8.27 -15.45
C THR A 136 -4.40 -7.05 -15.32
N ALA A 137 -3.09 -7.22 -15.56
CA ALA A 137 -2.10 -6.15 -15.58
C ALA A 137 -2.36 -5.13 -16.70
N HIS A 138 -3.28 -5.35 -17.64
CA HIS A 138 -3.70 -4.31 -18.58
C HIS A 138 -4.52 -3.18 -17.92
N SER A 139 -5.12 -3.41 -16.75
CA SER A 139 -5.87 -2.37 -16.03
C SER A 139 -4.96 -1.19 -15.66
N PRO A 140 -5.29 0.06 -16.07
CA PRO A 140 -4.43 1.22 -15.86
C PRO A 140 -4.30 1.58 -14.37
N GLN A 141 -5.35 1.35 -13.57
CA GLN A 141 -5.30 1.61 -12.12
C GLN A 141 -4.44 0.59 -11.40
N LEU A 142 -4.57 -0.70 -11.74
CA LEU A 142 -3.73 -1.75 -11.17
C LEU A 142 -2.26 -1.49 -11.46
N ARG A 143 -1.91 -1.15 -12.71
CA ARG A 143 -0.52 -0.81 -13.08
C ARG A 143 0.00 0.39 -12.29
N LEU A 144 -0.77 1.47 -12.22
CA LEU A 144 -0.35 2.67 -11.51
C LEU A 144 0.01 2.36 -10.05
N TRP A 145 -0.88 1.69 -9.34
CA TRP A 145 -0.70 1.41 -7.91
C TRP A 145 0.31 0.29 -7.65
N SER A 146 0.43 -0.71 -8.52
CA SER A 146 1.48 -1.73 -8.44
C SER A 146 2.87 -1.14 -8.69
N LEU A 147 3.04 -0.31 -9.72
CA LEU A 147 4.31 0.38 -9.97
C LEU A 147 4.64 1.34 -8.82
N TRP A 148 3.64 2.11 -8.35
CA TRP A 148 3.81 2.94 -7.16
C TRP A 148 4.31 2.12 -5.97
N TRP A 149 3.70 0.97 -5.69
CA TRP A 149 4.11 0.09 -4.60
C TRP A 149 5.57 -0.35 -4.75
N VAL A 150 5.98 -0.80 -5.94
CA VAL A 150 7.34 -1.27 -6.20
C VAL A 150 8.37 -0.15 -5.97
N PHE A 151 8.21 0.97 -6.68
CA PHE A 151 9.21 2.04 -6.66
C PHE A 151 9.21 2.82 -5.34
N ASN A 152 8.04 3.19 -4.80
CA ASN A 152 7.99 3.97 -3.56
C ASN A 152 8.36 3.14 -2.34
N SER A 153 8.04 1.84 -2.30
CA SER A 153 8.48 0.98 -1.20
C SER A 153 10.00 0.80 -1.21
N ALA A 154 10.61 0.62 -2.38
CA ALA A 154 12.06 0.54 -2.49
C ALA A 154 12.74 1.80 -1.94
N ALA A 155 12.32 2.98 -2.42
CA ALA A 155 12.85 4.26 -1.96
C ALA A 155 12.61 4.52 -0.47
N TYR A 156 11.41 4.22 0.03
CA TYR A 156 11.07 4.34 1.44
C TYR A 156 12.01 3.52 2.32
N TYR A 157 12.24 2.25 1.99
CA TYR A 157 13.10 1.40 2.82
C TYR A 157 14.58 1.81 2.74
N LEU A 158 15.06 2.34 1.61
CA LEU A 158 16.41 2.89 1.52
C LEU A 158 16.61 4.05 2.52
N ILE A 159 15.66 4.99 2.60
CA ILE A 159 15.72 6.06 3.61
C ILE A 159 15.69 5.46 5.02
N VAL A 160 14.73 4.57 5.33
CA VAL A 160 14.58 4.01 6.68
C VAL A 160 15.80 3.21 7.13
N TYR A 161 16.46 2.46 6.25
CA TYR A 161 17.64 1.68 6.62
C TYR A 161 18.88 2.55 6.90
N TYR A 162 19.02 3.68 6.20
CA TYR A 162 20.23 4.51 6.29
C TYR A 162 20.05 5.78 7.13
N VAL A 163 18.84 6.13 7.57
CA VAL A 163 18.58 7.37 8.31
C VAL A 163 19.32 7.46 9.65
N HIS A 164 19.46 6.36 10.39
CA HIS A 164 20.23 6.37 11.64
C HIS A 164 21.72 6.66 11.40
N ILE A 165 22.26 6.14 10.30
CA ILE A 165 23.65 6.40 9.90
C ILE A 165 23.78 7.87 9.50
N LEU A 166 22.79 8.45 8.80
CA LEU A 166 22.77 9.88 8.51
C LEU A 166 22.72 10.72 9.79
N TRP A 167 21.86 10.40 10.75
CA TRP A 167 21.76 11.13 12.02
C TRP A 167 23.07 11.15 12.78
N ASN A 168 23.81 10.04 12.78
CA ASN A 168 25.14 9.98 13.40
C ASN A 168 26.18 10.87 12.69
N VAL A 169 26.02 11.12 11.39
CA VAL A 169 26.87 12.06 10.64
C VAL A 169 26.46 13.51 10.89
N VAL A 170 25.15 13.79 10.99
CA VAL A 170 24.61 15.13 11.25
C VAL A 170 24.91 15.58 12.69
N HIS A 171 24.85 14.67 13.65
CA HIS A 171 25.14 14.94 15.06
C HIS A 171 26.09 13.89 15.66
N PRO A 172 27.40 13.97 15.37
CA PRO A 172 28.39 13.08 15.95
C PRO A 172 28.53 13.41 17.45
N THR A 173 28.00 12.59 18.33
CA THR A 173 28.11 12.77 19.79
C THR A 173 28.66 11.52 20.46
N ALA A 174 29.59 11.72 21.40
CA ALA A 174 30.13 10.64 22.25
C ALA A 174 29.12 10.22 23.34
N ASP A 175 28.25 11.15 23.75
CA ASP A 175 27.21 10.91 24.75
C ASP A 175 25.91 10.45 24.10
N SER A 176 25.69 9.14 24.10
CA SER A 176 24.48 8.51 23.55
C SER A 176 23.19 8.88 24.31
N ALA A 177 23.29 9.53 25.48
CA ALA A 177 22.17 9.94 26.32
C ALA A 177 21.42 11.18 25.79
N SER A 178 22.04 12.01 24.95
CA SER A 178 21.39 13.20 24.34
C SER A 178 20.75 12.92 22.98
N VAL A 179 20.74 11.65 22.54
CA VAL A 179 20.31 11.25 21.19
C VAL A 179 18.84 10.80 21.20
N TYR A 180 17.97 11.60 20.55
CA TYR A 180 16.52 11.36 20.51
C TYR A 180 16.05 10.48 19.34
N ASN A 181 16.94 9.67 18.75
CA ASN A 181 16.65 8.79 17.61
C ASN A 181 15.40 7.91 17.85
N GLY A 182 15.32 7.28 19.03
CA GLY A 182 14.15 6.46 19.41
C GLY A 182 12.85 7.26 19.53
N GLY A 183 12.93 8.53 19.96
CA GLY A 183 11.80 9.45 19.99
C GLY A 183 11.32 9.81 18.59
N ALA A 184 12.24 10.10 17.66
CA ALA A 184 11.91 10.35 16.26
C ALA A 184 11.25 9.13 15.60
N ASP A 185 11.72 7.91 15.90
CA ASP A 185 11.08 6.68 15.43
C ASP A 185 9.67 6.48 15.99
N ALA A 186 9.48 6.73 17.28
CA ALA A 186 8.18 6.64 17.92
C ALA A 186 7.20 7.66 17.34
N ALA A 187 7.62 8.92 17.22
CA ALA A 187 6.81 9.99 16.63
C ALA A 187 6.46 9.70 15.17
N SER A 188 7.42 9.22 14.37
CA SER A 188 7.20 8.86 12.97
C SER A 188 6.26 7.66 12.81
N THR A 189 6.31 6.71 13.74
CA THR A 189 5.40 5.55 13.77
C THR A 189 3.98 5.96 14.17
N LEU A 190 3.83 6.82 15.19
CA LEU A 190 2.54 7.35 15.62
C LEU A 190 1.89 8.20 14.53
N LEU A 191 2.64 9.13 13.93
CA LEU A 191 2.14 9.91 12.79
C LEU A 191 1.73 9.00 11.64
N GLY A 192 2.53 7.97 11.34
CA GLY A 192 2.16 6.95 10.35
C GLY A 192 0.84 6.25 10.67
N ALA A 193 0.57 5.93 11.94
CA ALA A 193 -0.69 5.32 12.35
C ALA A 193 -1.89 6.26 12.13
N ILE A 194 -1.72 7.54 12.45
CA ILE A 194 -2.73 8.59 12.26
C ILE A 194 -3.01 8.82 10.78
N THR A 195 -1.97 8.96 9.95
CA THR A 195 -2.13 9.20 8.51
C THR A 195 -2.70 7.97 7.80
N SER A 196 -2.28 6.75 8.17
CA SER A 196 -2.88 5.50 7.67
C SER A 196 -4.37 5.37 8.04
N PHE A 197 -4.75 5.74 9.27
CA PHE A 197 -6.15 5.76 9.68
C PHE A 197 -6.94 6.77 8.85
N SER A 198 -6.44 8.00 8.73
CA SER A 198 -7.04 9.09 7.97
C SER A 198 -7.28 8.72 6.51
N ALA A 199 -6.30 8.05 5.88
CA ALA A 199 -6.41 7.54 4.52
C ALA A 199 -7.63 6.62 4.30
N GLY A 200 -8.09 5.92 5.34
CA GLY A 200 -9.29 5.09 5.32
C GLY A 200 -10.60 5.88 5.10
N PHE A 201 -10.61 7.18 5.35
CA PHE A 201 -11.79 8.04 5.30
C PHE A 201 -11.80 9.03 4.12
N VAL A 202 -10.68 9.16 3.40
CA VAL A 202 -10.54 10.09 2.27
C VAL A 202 -11.41 9.65 1.09
N LYS A 203 -12.44 10.44 0.76
CA LYS A 203 -13.32 10.19 -0.39
C LYS A 203 -12.87 11.02 -1.58
N ILE A 204 -12.09 10.41 -2.47
CA ILE A 204 -11.63 11.05 -3.72
C ILE A 204 -11.99 10.15 -4.90
N ARG A 205 -12.28 10.77 -6.06
CA ARG A 205 -12.37 10.06 -7.34
C ARG A 205 -10.97 9.62 -7.78
N TRP A 206 -10.46 8.55 -7.18
CA TRP A 206 -9.09 8.06 -7.38
C TRP A 206 -8.76 7.77 -8.85
N ALA A 207 -9.74 7.39 -9.67
CA ALA A 207 -9.54 7.21 -11.11
C ALA A 207 -8.98 8.45 -11.81
N LEU A 208 -9.39 9.66 -11.37
CA LEU A 208 -8.98 10.93 -11.95
C LEU A 208 -7.80 11.54 -11.20
N TRP A 209 -7.86 11.53 -9.87
CA TRP A 209 -6.93 12.30 -9.03
C TRP A 209 -5.73 11.51 -8.53
N ALA A 210 -5.67 10.18 -8.68
CA ALA A 210 -4.58 9.36 -8.11
C ALA A 210 -3.19 9.84 -8.56
N LYS A 211 -3.01 10.12 -9.86
CA LYS A 211 -1.70 10.57 -10.37
C LYS A 211 -1.25 11.90 -9.77
N LEU A 212 -2.18 12.84 -9.61
CA LEU A 212 -1.89 14.15 -9.01
C LEU A 212 -1.57 14.02 -7.52
N VAL A 213 -2.37 13.23 -6.79
CA VAL A 213 -2.13 12.97 -5.36
C VAL A 213 -0.79 12.27 -5.15
N ILE A 214 -0.49 11.23 -5.95
CA ILE A 214 0.81 10.55 -5.90
C ILE A 214 1.94 11.55 -6.21
N ALA A 215 1.83 12.33 -7.28
CA ALA A 215 2.83 13.33 -7.63
C ALA A 215 3.06 14.34 -6.50
N GLY A 216 1.99 14.90 -5.92
CA GLY A 216 2.10 15.86 -4.82
C GLY A 216 2.76 15.26 -3.57
N VAL A 217 2.38 14.04 -3.18
CA VAL A 217 3.01 13.35 -2.05
C VAL A 217 4.48 13.01 -2.35
N THR A 218 4.80 12.52 -3.54
CA THR A 218 6.18 12.22 -3.96
C THR A 218 7.03 13.50 -4.01
N ALA A 219 6.47 14.64 -4.43
CA ALA A 219 7.16 15.94 -4.39
C ALA A 219 7.46 16.37 -2.95
N ALA A 220 6.48 16.24 -2.04
CA ALA A 220 6.69 16.52 -0.63
C ALA A 220 7.77 15.60 -0.04
N GLN A 221 7.76 14.30 -0.37
CA GLN A 221 8.81 13.38 0.03
C GLN A 221 10.18 13.75 -0.53
N ALA A 222 10.28 14.16 -1.79
CA ALA A 222 11.52 14.65 -2.39
C ALA A 222 12.06 15.86 -1.61
N ALA A 223 11.22 16.85 -1.32
CA ALA A 223 11.61 18.03 -0.55
C ALA A 223 12.08 17.68 0.88
N LEU A 224 11.42 16.73 1.55
CA LEU A 224 11.81 16.26 2.87
C LEU A 224 13.14 15.50 2.84
N VAL A 225 13.41 14.69 1.80
CA VAL A 225 14.70 14.01 1.63
C VAL A 225 15.81 15.02 1.33
N PHE A 226 15.54 16.05 0.52
CA PHE A 226 16.47 17.15 0.30
C PHE A 226 16.76 17.93 1.59
N LEU A 227 15.75 18.16 2.43
CA LEU A 227 15.93 18.78 3.74
C LEU A 227 16.81 17.93 4.66
N MET A 228 16.61 16.60 4.70
CA MET A 228 17.47 15.67 5.47
C MET A 228 18.92 15.68 4.95
N TYR A 229 19.11 15.82 3.64
CA TYR A 229 20.43 15.92 3.02
C TYR A 229 21.15 17.25 3.32
N SER A 230 20.44 18.38 3.28
CA SER A 230 21.04 19.71 3.34
C SER A 230 21.18 20.28 4.75
N THR A 231 20.44 19.76 5.73
CA THR A 231 20.43 20.31 7.08
C THR A 231 21.57 19.77 7.94
N SER A 232 22.16 20.66 8.75
CA SER A 232 23.07 20.28 9.84
C SER A 232 22.35 20.23 11.20
N ASN A 233 21.05 20.53 11.25
CA ASN A 233 20.28 20.52 12.49
C ASN A 233 19.52 19.20 12.63
N ILE A 234 19.86 18.44 13.68
CA ILE A 234 19.26 17.13 13.94
C ILE A 234 17.74 17.19 14.15
N TRP A 235 17.21 18.24 14.77
CA TRP A 235 15.76 18.40 15.00
C TRP A 235 15.00 18.60 13.68
N LEU A 236 15.57 19.38 12.75
CA LEU A 236 14.99 19.52 11.40
C LEU A 236 15.08 18.20 10.63
N CYS A 237 16.18 17.45 10.78
CA CYS A 237 16.33 16.13 10.18
C CYS A 237 15.31 15.12 10.74
N TYR A 238 15.08 15.11 12.05
CA TYR A 238 14.04 14.29 12.71
C TYR A 238 12.65 14.67 12.23
N LEU A 239 12.31 15.95 12.23
CA LEU A 239 11.01 16.43 11.74
C LEU A 239 10.78 16.03 10.29
N ALA A 240 11.80 16.19 9.43
CA ALA A 240 11.73 15.81 8.03
C ALA A 240 11.48 14.30 7.87
N PHE A 241 12.18 13.46 8.64
CA PHE A 241 11.98 12.01 8.64
C PHE A 241 10.58 11.61 9.12
N VAL A 242 10.09 12.23 10.21
CA VAL A 242 8.74 12.00 10.76
C VAL A 242 7.67 12.28 9.70
N LEU A 243 7.75 13.45 9.06
CA LEU A 243 6.82 13.83 8.00
C LEU A 243 6.94 12.93 6.76
N PHE A 244 8.17 12.55 6.38
CA PHE A 244 8.42 11.67 5.24
C PHE A 244 7.75 10.31 5.44
N ARG A 245 7.91 9.71 6.63
CA ARG A 245 7.27 8.44 6.99
C ARG A 245 5.75 8.59 7.05
N GLY A 246 5.25 9.67 7.64
CA GLY A 246 3.81 9.97 7.68
C GLY A 246 3.17 10.04 6.29
N ALA A 247 3.83 10.72 5.34
CA ALA A 247 3.39 10.87 3.95
C ALA A 247 3.35 9.53 3.20
N TYR A 248 4.38 8.68 3.37
CA TYR A 248 4.37 7.32 2.80
C TYR A 248 3.24 6.46 3.38
N GLN A 249 3.09 6.46 4.72
CA GLN A 249 2.09 5.65 5.41
C GLN A 249 0.65 6.08 5.11
N PHE A 250 0.43 7.33 4.69
CA PHE A 250 -0.86 7.78 4.17
C PHE A 250 -1.25 7.03 2.88
N LEU A 251 -0.32 6.91 1.92
CA LEU A 251 -0.60 6.29 0.62
C LEU A 251 -0.71 4.78 0.67
N VAL A 252 -0.04 4.12 1.63
CA VAL A 252 -0.03 2.65 1.71
C VAL A 252 -1.45 2.04 1.75
N PRO A 253 -2.36 2.44 2.67
CA PRO A 253 -3.72 1.92 2.69
C PRO A 253 -4.52 2.20 1.41
N ILE A 254 -4.29 3.36 0.78
CA ILE A 254 -4.94 3.73 -0.48
C ILE A 254 -4.48 2.79 -1.58
N ALA A 255 -3.16 2.57 -1.71
CA ALA A 255 -2.60 1.64 -2.68
C ALA A 255 -3.10 0.22 -2.45
N THR A 256 -3.15 -0.24 -1.19
CA THR A 256 -3.69 -1.54 -0.84
C THR A 256 -5.15 -1.68 -1.29
N PHE A 257 -5.98 -0.69 -0.99
CA PHE A 257 -7.38 -0.70 -1.42
C PHE A 257 -7.52 -0.69 -2.94
N GLN A 258 -6.77 0.16 -3.65
CA GLN A 258 -6.87 0.32 -5.10
C GLN A 258 -6.42 -0.93 -5.87
N ILE A 259 -5.36 -1.57 -5.39
CA ILE A 259 -4.90 -2.86 -5.91
C ILE A 259 -5.97 -3.93 -5.64
N ALA A 260 -6.46 -4.02 -4.39
CA ALA A 260 -7.46 -5.01 -4.00
C ALA A 260 -8.81 -4.83 -4.73
N SER A 261 -9.23 -3.60 -5.03
CA SER A 261 -10.47 -3.33 -5.78
C SER A 261 -10.35 -3.58 -7.27
N SER A 262 -9.12 -3.58 -7.81
CA SER A 262 -8.84 -3.81 -9.24
C SER A 262 -8.61 -5.29 -9.58
N LEU A 263 -8.62 -6.17 -8.59
CA LEU A 263 -8.30 -7.59 -8.72
C LEU A 263 -9.48 -8.48 -8.36
N SER A 264 -9.48 -9.70 -8.92
CA SER A 264 -10.28 -10.78 -8.37
C SER A 264 -9.76 -11.16 -6.98
N LYS A 265 -10.64 -11.72 -6.13
CA LYS A 265 -10.28 -12.11 -4.75
C LYS A 265 -9.13 -13.13 -4.70
N GLU A 266 -8.98 -13.95 -5.75
CA GLU A 266 -8.00 -15.02 -5.85
C GLU A 266 -6.58 -14.52 -6.14
N LEU A 267 -6.44 -13.40 -6.88
CA LEU A 267 -5.14 -12.87 -7.30
C LEU A 267 -4.54 -11.87 -6.31
N CYS A 268 -5.31 -11.43 -5.30
CA CYS A 268 -4.91 -10.36 -4.39
C CYS A 268 -3.58 -10.66 -3.66
N ALA A 269 -3.44 -11.86 -3.12
CA ALA A 269 -2.21 -12.30 -2.45
C ALA A 269 -1.00 -12.39 -3.37
N LEU A 270 -1.22 -12.89 -4.59
CA LEU A 270 -0.17 -13.01 -5.58
C LEU A 270 0.37 -11.63 -5.99
N VAL A 271 -0.51 -10.65 -6.25
CA VAL A 271 -0.08 -9.30 -6.64
C VAL A 271 0.68 -8.59 -5.52
N PHE A 272 0.17 -8.63 -4.29
CA PHE A 272 0.92 -8.04 -3.17
C PHE A 272 2.27 -8.74 -2.95
N GLY A 273 2.33 -10.05 -3.16
CA GLY A 273 3.57 -10.84 -3.12
C GLY A 273 4.56 -10.40 -4.19
N VAL A 274 4.16 -10.40 -5.46
CA VAL A 274 5.01 -10.00 -6.60
C VAL A 274 5.47 -8.55 -6.46
N ASN A 275 4.58 -7.62 -6.13
CA ASN A 275 4.96 -6.22 -5.94
C ASN A 275 5.99 -6.05 -4.80
N THR A 276 5.82 -6.77 -3.68
CA THR A 276 6.77 -6.70 -2.56
C THR A 276 8.10 -7.37 -2.88
N PHE A 277 8.07 -8.46 -3.65
CA PHE A 277 9.27 -9.13 -4.16
C PHE A 277 10.04 -8.19 -5.09
N LEU A 278 9.39 -7.61 -6.09
CA LEU A 278 10.01 -6.64 -7.01
C LEU A 278 10.55 -5.41 -6.30
N ALA A 279 9.82 -4.87 -5.31
CA ALA A 279 10.32 -3.77 -4.47
C ALA A 279 11.60 -4.16 -3.71
N THR A 280 11.66 -5.42 -3.25
CA THR A 280 12.81 -5.95 -2.52
C THR A 280 14.00 -6.20 -3.44
N VAL A 281 13.79 -6.74 -4.63
CA VAL A 281 14.84 -6.86 -5.66
C VAL A 281 15.38 -5.48 -6.01
N LEU A 282 14.51 -4.52 -6.29
CA LEU A 282 14.91 -3.16 -6.67
C LEU A 282 15.74 -2.46 -5.59
N LYS A 283 15.30 -2.47 -4.32
CA LYS A 283 16.07 -1.86 -3.24
C LYS A 283 17.39 -2.58 -2.99
N THR A 284 17.45 -3.91 -3.16
CA THR A 284 18.71 -4.67 -3.02
C THR A 284 19.69 -4.29 -4.12
N ILE A 285 19.24 -4.17 -5.37
CA ILE A 285 20.08 -3.69 -6.48
C ILE A 285 20.64 -2.31 -6.17
N ILE A 286 19.78 -1.37 -5.74
CA ILE A 286 20.23 -0.02 -5.40
C ILE A 286 21.24 -0.05 -4.25
N THR A 287 21.00 -0.83 -3.20
CA THR A 287 21.93 -0.99 -2.07
C THR A 287 23.28 -1.54 -2.51
N LEU A 288 23.30 -2.57 -3.38
CA LEU A 288 24.53 -3.16 -3.89
C LEU A 288 25.34 -2.18 -4.74
N ILE A 289 24.66 -1.32 -5.52
CA ILE A 289 25.33 -0.33 -6.36
C ILE A 289 25.81 0.87 -5.53
N VAL A 290 24.95 1.41 -4.67
CA VAL A 290 25.15 2.71 -4.01
C VAL A 290 25.91 2.60 -2.69
N SER A 291 25.54 1.63 -1.86
CA SER A 291 25.96 1.57 -0.46
C SER A 291 27.02 0.51 -0.18
N ASP A 292 27.01 -0.60 -0.93
CA ASP A 292 27.98 -1.69 -0.75
C ASP A 292 29.37 -1.29 -1.22
N LYS A 293 30.41 -1.73 -0.49
CA LYS A 293 31.82 -1.47 -0.81
C LYS A 293 32.26 -2.09 -2.14
N ARG A 294 31.58 -3.16 -2.60
CA ARG A 294 31.83 -3.79 -3.90
C ARG A 294 31.21 -2.99 -5.06
N GLY A 295 30.24 -2.12 -4.77
CA GLY A 295 29.68 -1.16 -5.71
C GLY A 295 30.44 0.16 -5.65
N LEU A 296 29.72 1.26 -5.49
CA LEU A 296 30.29 2.61 -5.36
C LEU A 296 30.76 2.92 -3.93
N GLY A 297 30.25 2.20 -2.92
CA GLY A 297 30.64 2.40 -1.52
C GLY A 297 30.45 3.83 -1.00
N LEU A 298 29.41 4.53 -1.44
CA LEU A 298 29.26 5.96 -1.19
C LEU A 298 29.01 6.26 0.30
N PRO A 299 29.53 7.39 0.83
CA PRO A 299 29.18 7.84 2.17
C PRO A 299 27.68 8.16 2.26
N VAL A 300 27.08 7.94 3.43
CA VAL A 300 25.61 8.06 3.62
C VAL A 300 25.04 9.40 3.14
N HIS A 301 25.80 10.50 3.32
CA HIS A 301 25.40 11.83 2.85
C HIS A 301 25.18 11.87 1.33
N SER A 302 26.08 11.28 0.55
CA SER A 302 25.94 11.16 -0.91
C SER A 302 24.82 10.17 -1.30
N GLN A 303 24.56 9.14 -0.49
CA GLN A 303 23.43 8.24 -0.73
C GLN A 303 22.09 8.99 -0.64
N PHE A 304 21.93 9.88 0.34
CA PHE A 304 20.72 10.70 0.49
C PHE A 304 20.50 11.68 -0.67
N PHE A 305 21.57 12.19 -1.29
CA PHE A 305 21.46 12.94 -2.54
C PHE A 305 20.91 12.08 -3.69
N ILE A 306 21.41 10.85 -3.85
CA ILE A 306 20.90 9.90 -4.86
C ILE A 306 19.44 9.57 -4.59
N TYR A 307 19.05 9.35 -3.33
CA TYR A 307 17.66 9.08 -2.96
C TYR A 307 16.75 10.29 -3.25
N PHE A 308 17.22 11.52 -3.02
CA PHE A 308 16.50 12.72 -3.43
C PHE A 308 16.27 12.74 -4.95
N VAL A 309 17.31 12.53 -5.75
CA VAL A 309 17.20 12.47 -7.22
C VAL A 309 16.24 11.38 -7.65
N TYR A 310 16.26 10.21 -7.01
CA TYR A 310 15.32 9.12 -7.25
C TYR A 310 13.85 9.58 -7.05
N PHE A 311 13.54 10.25 -5.94
CA PHE A 311 12.20 10.78 -5.68
C PHE A 311 11.82 11.89 -6.69
N LEU A 312 12.77 12.72 -7.11
CA LEU A 312 12.54 13.76 -8.11
C LEU A 312 12.17 13.17 -9.49
N VAL A 313 12.86 12.10 -9.91
CA VAL A 313 12.53 11.36 -11.13
C VAL A 313 11.12 10.76 -11.05
N LEU A 314 10.78 10.10 -9.94
CA LEU A 314 9.43 9.59 -9.72
C LEU A 314 8.38 10.69 -9.78
N PHE A 315 8.63 11.82 -9.13
CA PHE A 315 7.75 12.99 -9.18
C PHE A 315 7.52 13.45 -10.62
N GLY A 316 8.58 13.61 -11.41
CA GLY A 316 8.48 14.01 -12.82
C GLY A 316 7.62 13.05 -13.65
N VAL A 317 7.80 11.74 -13.46
CA VAL A 317 7.01 10.71 -14.15
C VAL A 317 5.52 10.80 -13.77
N TYR A 318 5.20 10.93 -12.48
CA TYR A 318 3.81 11.03 -12.03
C TYR A 318 3.15 12.35 -12.45
N LEU A 319 3.90 13.46 -12.39
CA LEU A 319 3.42 14.77 -12.81
C LEU A 319 3.10 14.78 -14.31
N LEU A 320 4.02 14.29 -15.15
CA LEU A 320 3.78 14.15 -16.59
C LEU A 320 2.55 13.28 -16.86
N GLY A 321 2.43 12.15 -16.16
CA GLY A 321 1.28 11.27 -16.24
C GLY A 321 -0.03 11.94 -15.84
N ALA A 322 -0.01 12.85 -14.84
CA ALA A 322 -1.16 13.63 -14.39
C ALA A 322 -1.53 14.71 -15.41
N LEU A 323 -0.54 15.46 -15.91
CA LEU A 323 -0.73 16.49 -16.94
C LEU A 323 -1.38 15.90 -18.20
N VAL A 324 -0.92 14.73 -18.68
CA VAL A 324 -1.52 14.06 -19.83
C VAL A 324 -3.00 13.71 -19.59
N VAL A 325 -3.37 13.28 -18.39
CA VAL A 325 -4.78 12.97 -18.05
C VAL A 325 -5.63 14.22 -18.05
N VAL A 326 -5.14 15.30 -17.43
CA VAL A 326 -5.83 16.59 -17.36
C VAL A 326 -6.00 17.18 -18.75
N LEU A 327 -4.95 17.16 -19.58
CA LEU A 327 -5.00 17.65 -20.96
C LEU A 327 -5.98 16.85 -21.83
N ARG A 328 -6.01 15.51 -21.70
CA ARG A 328 -7.00 14.68 -22.40
C ARG A 328 -8.43 15.03 -21.97
N HIS A 329 -8.65 15.19 -20.67
CA HIS A 329 -9.96 15.57 -20.14
C HIS A 329 -10.45 16.91 -20.69
N PHE A 330 -9.57 17.93 -20.78
CA PHE A 330 -9.91 19.21 -21.40
C PHE A 330 -10.13 19.13 -22.92
N ARG A 331 -9.48 18.21 -23.63
CA ARG A 331 -9.68 18.00 -25.07
C ARG A 331 -10.99 17.29 -25.36
N ASP A 332 -11.35 16.30 -24.55
CA ASP A 332 -12.61 15.56 -24.69
C ASP A 332 -13.81 16.42 -24.27
N GLY A 333 -13.65 17.28 -23.24
CA GLY A 333 -14.67 18.26 -22.85
C GLY A 333 -14.97 19.33 -23.90
N ARG A 334 -14.02 19.64 -24.79
CA ARG A 334 -14.25 20.53 -25.96
C ARG A 334 -14.90 19.83 -27.16
N ARG A 335 -14.98 18.49 -27.15
CA ARG A 335 -15.56 17.66 -28.23
C ARG A 335 -16.95 17.11 -27.89
N ALA A 336 -17.51 17.45 -26.72
CA ALA A 336 -18.90 17.12 -26.42
C ALA A 336 -19.81 17.78 -27.48
N PRO A 337 -20.71 17.02 -28.15
CA PRO A 337 -21.65 17.60 -29.11
C PRO A 337 -22.48 18.67 -28.41
N GLN A 338 -22.59 19.86 -29.01
CA GLN A 338 -23.67 20.77 -28.64
C GLN A 338 -24.99 19.99 -28.78
N PRO A 339 -25.94 20.10 -27.83
CA PRO A 339 -27.28 19.58 -28.08
C PRO A 339 -27.77 20.17 -29.40
N PRO A 340 -28.37 19.36 -30.29
CA PRO A 340 -28.85 19.88 -31.57
C PRO A 340 -29.72 21.10 -31.30
N ALA A 341 -29.40 22.22 -31.95
CA ALA A 341 -30.25 23.38 -31.92
C ALA A 341 -31.63 22.92 -32.40
N LEU A 342 -32.60 22.88 -31.49
CA LEU A 342 -33.99 22.59 -31.82
C LEU A 342 -34.39 23.54 -32.93
N SER A 343 -34.90 22.97 -34.02
CA SER A 343 -35.43 23.79 -35.10
C SER A 343 -36.63 24.60 -34.55
N PRO A 344 -36.88 25.84 -35.03
CA PRO A 344 -37.98 26.67 -34.54
C PRO A 344 -39.36 25.97 -34.65
N THR A 345 -39.45 24.94 -35.47
CA THR A 345 -40.61 24.09 -35.68
C THR A 345 -40.86 23.11 -34.52
N GLU A 346 -39.81 22.62 -33.87
CA GLU A 346 -39.90 21.67 -32.75
C GLU A 346 -40.25 22.37 -31.43
N GLU A 347 -39.77 23.61 -31.23
CA GLU A 347 -40.11 24.43 -30.07
C GLU A 347 -41.59 24.84 -30.05
N LYS A 348 -42.18 25.05 -31.24
CA LYS A 348 -43.61 25.38 -31.40
C LYS A 348 -44.53 24.17 -31.23
N ALA A 349 -44.04 22.95 -31.46
CA ALA A 349 -44.79 21.71 -31.24
C ALA A 349 -44.83 21.27 -29.76
N MET A 350 -43.94 21.80 -28.92
CA MET A 350 -43.85 21.45 -27.50
C MET A 350 -44.66 22.39 -26.59
N GLN A 351 -45.02 23.58 -27.07
CA GLN A 351 -45.85 24.55 -26.34
C GLN A 351 -47.31 24.12 -26.08
N PRO A 352 -48.01 23.34 -26.94
CA PRO A 352 -49.39 22.94 -26.64
C PRO A 352 -49.49 21.88 -25.52
N LEU A 353 -48.43 21.07 -25.31
CA LEU A 353 -48.45 19.99 -24.31
C LEU A 353 -48.33 20.52 -22.87
N ALA A 354 -47.59 21.61 -22.66
CA ALA A 354 -47.41 22.21 -21.34
C ALA A 354 -48.69 22.89 -20.81
N THR A 355 -49.52 23.41 -21.70
CA THR A 355 -50.79 24.08 -21.33
C THR A 355 -51.88 23.09 -20.92
N GLN A 356 -51.80 21.83 -21.36
CA GLN A 356 -52.80 20.81 -21.05
C GLN A 356 -52.57 20.15 -19.68
N GLU A 357 -51.31 20.01 -19.22
CA GLU A 357 -51.01 19.47 -17.88
C GLU A 357 -51.36 20.42 -16.72
N GLN A 358 -51.42 21.74 -16.95
CA GLN A 358 -51.85 22.70 -15.92
C GLN A 358 -53.36 22.70 -15.65
N SER A 359 -54.17 22.07 -16.50
CA SER A 359 -55.64 22.04 -16.36
C SER A 359 -56.19 20.89 -15.51
N LEU A 360 -55.33 20.03 -14.96
CA LEU A 360 -55.73 18.76 -14.32
C LEU A 360 -55.39 18.63 -12.82
N GLN A 361 -55.08 19.73 -12.13
CA GLN A 361 -55.03 19.72 -10.65
C GLN A 361 -56.39 20.12 -10.05
N PRO A 362 -57.06 19.24 -9.26
CA PRO A 362 -58.24 19.63 -8.50
C PRO A 362 -57.82 20.38 -7.22
N GLU A 363 -58.47 21.52 -6.97
CA GLU A 363 -58.42 22.25 -5.71
C GLU A 363 -58.87 21.35 -4.55
N ALA A 364 -58.00 21.13 -3.56
CA ALA A 364 -58.37 20.59 -2.26
C ALA A 364 -58.47 21.76 -1.26
N LYS A 365 -59.70 22.21 -1.00
CA LYS A 365 -60.06 23.07 0.14
C LYS A 365 -60.30 22.22 1.39
N ALA A 366 -59.62 22.56 2.49
CA ALA A 366 -60.17 22.85 3.82
C ALA A 366 -59.02 22.90 4.84
#